data_AF-A0A1Y3XUP5-F1
#
_entry.id   AF-A0A1Y3XUP5-F1
#
_cell.length_a   1.000
_cell.length_b   1.000
_cell.length_c   1.000
_cell.angle_alpha   90.00
_cell.angle_beta   90.00
_cell.angle_gamma   90.00
#
_symmetry.space_group_name_H-M   'P 1'
#
loop_
_entity.id
_entity.type
_entity.pdbx_description
1 polymer ?
#
loop_
_entity_poly.entity_id
_entity_poly.type
_entity_poly.pdbx_seq_one_letter_code
_entity_poly.pdbx_strand_id
1 'polypeptide(L)'
;MATIEHLSGLTAGELASALRVLADDMVCNEPEDIERLRARKLDTGREFAVWEYVMGYCMNFSDQICVLRTQADAVARGEEPGDAATLARSMQRLCAWYSGQFDTTAKMDDAVAILAHAGECFGGVCDLAAFSDLARGLERYLVQLMFWVDRQIPWSAVSDLVHGYRLRTAK
;
A
#
# COMPACT_ATOMS: atom_id res chain seq x y z
N MET A 1 -11.84 -6.44 14.15
CA MET A 1 -10.84 -6.59 13.08
C MET A 1 -11.27 -7.73 12.19
N ALA A 2 -11.47 -7.51 10.89
CA ALA A 2 -11.55 -8.61 9.95
C ALA A 2 -10.16 -9.24 9.90
N THR A 3 -10.02 -10.47 10.40
CA THR A 3 -8.74 -11.18 10.35
C THR A 3 -8.30 -11.27 8.90
N ILE A 4 -7.04 -11.00 8.60
CA ILE A 4 -6.47 -11.06 7.24
C ILE A 4 -6.72 -12.41 6.57
N GLU A 5 -6.79 -13.49 7.36
CA GLU A 5 -7.21 -14.82 6.93
C GLU A 5 -8.58 -14.83 6.22
N HIS A 6 -9.51 -13.97 6.64
CA HIS A 6 -10.83 -13.84 6.01
C HIS A 6 -10.81 -13.13 4.66
N LEU A 7 -9.73 -12.42 4.33
CA LEU A 7 -9.55 -11.79 3.02
C LEU A 7 -9.11 -12.81 1.96
N SER A 8 -8.51 -13.92 2.39
CA SER A 8 -8.09 -14.99 1.48
C SER A 8 -9.29 -15.65 0.81
N GLY A 9 -9.24 -15.80 -0.51
CA GLY A 9 -10.31 -16.44 -1.29
C GLY A 9 -11.52 -15.57 -1.61
N LEU A 10 -11.55 -14.30 -1.17
CA LEU A 10 -12.57 -13.34 -1.61
C LEU A 10 -12.47 -13.08 -3.12
N THR A 11 -13.61 -12.90 -3.78
CA THR A 11 -13.64 -12.42 -5.16
C THR A 11 -13.16 -10.97 -5.27
N ALA A 12 -12.87 -10.48 -6.48
CA ALA A 12 -12.40 -9.10 -6.69
C ALA A 12 -13.33 -8.04 -6.08
N GLY A 13 -14.65 -8.18 -6.22
CA GLY A 13 -15.61 -7.24 -5.66
C GLY A 13 -15.72 -7.31 -4.13
N GLU A 14 -15.70 -8.53 -3.57
CA GLU A 14 -15.69 -8.73 -2.12
C GLU A 14 -14.41 -8.18 -1.49
N LEU A 15 -13.26 -8.43 -2.12
CA LEU A 15 -11.97 -7.90 -1.69
C LEU A 15 -11.95 -6.36 -1.76
N ALA A 16 -12.45 -5.76 -2.85
CA ALA A 16 -12.55 -4.31 -2.96
C ALA A 16 -13.36 -3.70 -1.81
N SER A 17 -14.48 -4.32 -1.44
CA SER A 17 -15.31 -3.92 -0.31
C SER A 17 -14.57 -4.10 1.02
N ALA A 18 -13.96 -5.25 1.23
CA ALA A 18 -13.23 -5.57 2.46
C ALA A 18 -12.04 -4.63 2.68
N LEU A 19 -11.30 -4.27 1.63
CA LEU A 19 -10.19 -3.32 1.70
C LEU A 19 -10.65 -1.91 2.09
N ARG A 20 -11.83 -1.47 1.63
CA ARG A 20 -12.42 -0.20 2.07
C ARG A 20 -12.78 -0.24 3.55
N VAL A 21 -13.42 -1.31 4.01
CA VAL A 21 -13.76 -1.50 5.43
C VAL A 21 -12.50 -1.55 6.30
N LEU A 22 -11.46 -2.24 5.85
CA LEU A 22 -10.17 -2.29 6.53
C LEU A 22 -9.54 -0.90 6.63
N ALA A 23 -9.52 -0.15 5.53
CA ALA A 23 -9.02 1.22 5.54
C ALA A 23 -9.83 2.14 6.46
N ASP A 24 -11.16 1.94 6.56
CA ASP A 24 -12.02 2.69 7.48
C ASP A 24 -11.71 2.34 8.95
N ASP A 25 -11.51 1.06 9.26
CA ASP A 25 -11.08 0.60 10.58
C ASP A 25 -9.73 1.21 10.96
N MET A 26 -8.82 1.26 10.00
CA MET A 26 -7.48 1.82 10.15
C MET A 26 -7.48 3.35 10.39
N VAL A 27 -8.61 4.06 10.29
CA VAL A 27 -8.68 5.48 10.69
C VAL A 27 -8.42 5.62 12.20
N CYS A 28 -8.93 4.68 12.99
CA CYS A 28 -8.85 4.72 14.46
C CYS A 28 -7.93 3.63 15.03
N ASN A 29 -7.77 2.52 14.31
CA ASN A 29 -7.07 1.34 14.79
C ASN A 29 -5.75 1.15 14.04
N GLU A 30 -4.65 1.04 14.78
CA GLU A 30 -3.35 0.79 14.16
C GLU A 30 -3.30 -0.65 13.63
N PRO A 31 -2.87 -0.88 12.37
CA PRO A 31 -2.77 -2.23 11.83
C PRO A 31 -1.61 -3.00 12.46
N GLU A 32 -1.77 -4.32 12.60
CA GLU A 32 -0.79 -5.20 13.27
C GLU A 32 0.59 -5.20 12.60
N ASP A 33 0.65 -4.94 11.29
CA ASP A 33 1.91 -4.81 10.56
C ASP A 33 2.81 -3.72 11.14
N ILE A 34 2.24 -2.66 11.73
CA ILE A 34 3.00 -1.59 12.36
C ILE A 34 3.58 -2.06 13.70
N GLU A 35 2.82 -2.85 14.46
CA GLU A 35 3.34 -3.52 15.66
C GLU A 35 4.48 -4.48 15.32
N ARG A 36 4.32 -5.31 14.29
CA ARG A 36 5.37 -6.22 13.80
C ARG A 36 6.61 -5.45 13.34
N LEU A 37 6.42 -4.36 12.60
CA LEU A 37 7.52 -3.54 12.11
C LEU A 37 8.27 -2.84 13.25
N ARG A 38 7.58 -2.38 14.31
CA ARG A 38 8.23 -1.87 15.53
C ARG A 38 8.91 -2.95 16.37
N ALA A 39 8.32 -4.14 16.46
CA ALA A 39 8.85 -5.25 17.25
C ALA A 39 10.10 -5.89 16.62
N ARG A 40 10.35 -5.59 15.35
CA ARG A 40 11.52 -6.08 14.63
C ARG A 40 12.80 -5.64 15.35
N LYS A 41 13.61 -6.62 15.73
CA LYS A 41 14.93 -6.41 16.31
C LYS A 41 16.01 -6.48 15.23
N LEU A 42 16.60 -5.33 14.91
CA LEU A 42 18.03 -5.10 14.76
C LEU A 42 18.89 -6.28 14.28
N ASP A 43 18.90 -6.54 12.97
CA ASP A 43 20.01 -7.28 12.34
C ASP A 43 20.83 -6.41 11.37
N THR A 44 20.31 -5.25 10.95
CA THR A 44 20.93 -4.45 9.86
C THR A 44 21.43 -3.05 10.27
N GLY A 45 21.01 -2.53 11.43
CA GLY A 45 21.34 -1.16 11.88
C GLY A 45 20.70 -0.04 11.04
N ARG A 46 19.69 -0.36 10.20
CA ARG A 46 19.05 0.55 9.24
C ARG A 46 17.58 0.86 9.55
N GLU A 47 17.19 0.87 10.82
CA GLU A 47 15.78 1.00 11.25
C GLU A 47 15.04 2.16 10.57
N PHE A 48 15.61 3.37 10.58
CA PHE A 48 15.00 4.53 9.92
C PHE A 48 14.80 4.33 8.41
N ALA A 49 15.76 3.71 7.72
CA ALA A 49 15.66 3.48 6.29
C ALA A 49 14.57 2.46 5.95
N VAL A 50 14.31 1.48 6.82
CA VAL A 50 13.20 0.53 6.62
C VAL A 50 11.86 1.26 6.62
N TRP A 51 11.63 2.14 7.60
CA TRP A 51 10.41 2.96 7.65
C TRP A 51 10.28 3.86 6.42
N GLU A 52 11.37 4.47 5.98
CA GLU A 52 11.40 5.32 4.78
C GLU A 52 11.11 4.52 3.50
N TYR A 53 11.70 3.33 3.34
CA TYR A 53 11.40 2.45 2.21
C TYR A 53 9.92 2.02 2.18
N VAL A 54 9.37 1.63 3.33
CA VAL A 54 7.96 1.23 3.45
C VAL A 54 7.03 2.38 3.06
N MET A 55 7.33 3.60 3.53
CA MET A 55 6.60 4.79 3.13
C MET A 55 6.68 5.01 1.62
N GLY A 56 7.88 4.91 1.04
CA GLY A 56 8.10 5.00 -0.40
C GLY A 56 7.32 3.94 -1.18
N TYR A 57 7.24 2.70 -0.69
CA TYR A 57 6.46 1.65 -1.33
C TYR A 57 4.96 1.96 -1.32
N CYS A 58 4.42 2.41 -0.20
CA CYS A 58 3.00 2.76 -0.10
C CYS A 58 2.66 3.91 -1.07
N MET A 59 3.47 4.99 -1.06
CA MET A 59 3.27 6.17 -1.89
C MET A 59 3.41 5.85 -3.39
N ASN A 60 4.51 5.21 -3.78
CA ASN A 60 4.76 4.90 -5.19
C ASN A 60 3.71 3.95 -5.75
N PHE A 61 3.25 2.98 -4.95
CA PHE A 61 2.23 2.06 -5.43
C PHE A 61 0.86 2.74 -5.51
N SER A 62 0.47 3.56 -4.53
CA SER A 62 -0.78 4.32 -4.62
C SER A 62 -0.81 5.25 -5.84
N ASP A 63 0.31 5.90 -6.16
CA ASP A 63 0.42 6.77 -7.34
C ASP A 63 0.27 5.97 -8.64
N GLN A 64 0.93 4.82 -8.75
CA GLN A 64 0.78 3.93 -9.89
C GLN A 64 -0.66 3.42 -10.04
N ILE A 65 -1.33 3.12 -8.92
CA ILE A 65 -2.75 2.75 -8.94
C ILE A 65 -3.60 3.90 -9.46
N CYS A 66 -3.37 5.12 -8.98
CA CYS A 66 -4.08 6.31 -9.42
C CYS A 66 -3.92 6.57 -10.93
N VAL A 67 -2.70 6.41 -11.46
CA VAL A 67 -2.42 6.50 -12.91
C VAL A 67 -3.20 5.45 -13.69
N LEU A 68 -3.13 4.18 -13.30
CA LEU A 68 -3.83 3.10 -14.01
C LEU A 68 -5.36 3.24 -13.95
N ARG A 69 -5.89 3.74 -12.82
CA ARG A 69 -7.32 4.07 -12.69
C ARG A 69 -7.73 5.22 -13.61
N THR A 70 -6.92 6.27 -13.69
CA THR A 70 -7.17 7.41 -14.59
C THR A 70 -7.20 6.95 -16.04
N GLN A 71 -6.28 6.05 -16.41
CA GLN A 71 -6.27 5.42 -17.73
C GLN A 71 -7.52 4.55 -17.96
N ALA A 72 -7.94 3.75 -16.98
CA ALA A 72 -9.19 2.98 -17.07
C ALA A 72 -10.40 3.88 -17.32
N ASP A 73 -10.47 5.03 -16.62
CA ASP A 73 -11.55 6.00 -16.77
C ASP A 73 -11.53 6.67 -18.15
N ALA A 74 -10.35 6.99 -18.71
CA ALA A 74 -10.21 7.53 -20.07
C ALA A 74 -10.65 6.53 -21.14
N VAL A 75 -10.26 5.25 -20.99
CA VAL A 75 -10.71 4.17 -21.88
C VAL A 75 -12.23 3.99 -21.79
N ALA A 76 -12.81 4.02 -20.59
CA ALA A 76 -14.26 3.91 -20.41
C ALA A 76 -15.04 5.06 -21.06
N ARG A 77 -14.45 6.25 -21.17
CA ARG A 77 -15.01 7.42 -21.89
C ARG A 77 -14.73 7.41 -23.39
N GLY A 78 -13.93 6.46 -23.90
CA GLY A 78 -13.52 6.41 -25.31
C GLY A 78 -12.51 7.50 -25.70
N GLU A 79 -11.81 8.09 -24.73
CA GLU A 79 -10.82 9.15 -24.97
C GLU A 79 -9.47 8.56 -25.41
N GLU A 80 -9.14 7.36 -24.94
CA GLU A 80 -7.87 6.68 -25.22
C GLU A 80 -8.10 5.19 -25.58
N PRO A 81 -7.24 4.60 -26.44
CA PRO A 81 -7.26 3.17 -26.67
C PRO A 81 -6.76 2.40 -25.44
N GLY A 82 -7.34 1.23 -25.17
CA GLY A 82 -6.89 0.35 -24.10
C GLY A 82 -7.91 -0.73 -23.79
N ASP A 83 -7.51 -1.72 -23.00
CA ASP A 83 -8.37 -2.82 -22.58
C ASP A 83 -8.15 -3.17 -21.10
N ALA A 84 -9.22 -3.64 -20.46
CA ALA A 84 -9.20 -4.00 -19.04
C ALA A 84 -8.17 -5.08 -18.72
N ALA A 85 -7.97 -6.06 -19.62
CA ALA A 85 -7.05 -7.17 -19.39
C ALA A 85 -5.58 -6.70 -19.34
N THR A 86 -5.21 -5.69 -20.14
CA THR A 86 -3.88 -5.09 -20.10
C THR A 86 -3.64 -4.33 -18.80
N LEU A 87 -4.59 -3.50 -18.36
CA LEU A 87 -4.49 -2.77 -17.09
C LEU A 87 -4.44 -3.74 -15.90
N ALA A 88 -5.29 -4.76 -15.92
CA ALA A 88 -5.35 -5.79 -14.90
C ALA A 88 -4.04 -6.60 -14.80
N ARG A 89 -3.43 -6.99 -15.92
CA ARG A 89 -2.11 -7.64 -15.93
C ARG A 89 -1.00 -6.74 -15.38
N SER A 90 -1.01 -5.45 -15.69
CA SER A 90 -0.06 -4.49 -15.13
C SER A 90 -0.22 -4.42 -13.61
N MET A 91 -1.45 -4.30 -13.12
CA MET A 91 -1.73 -4.25 -11.69
C MET A 91 -1.35 -5.55 -10.97
N GLN A 92 -1.63 -6.72 -11.55
CA GLN A 92 -1.20 -8.01 -11.03
C GLN A 92 0.32 -8.07 -10.84
N ARG A 93 1.09 -7.61 -11.84
CA ARG A 93 2.56 -7.56 -11.76
C ARG A 93 3.05 -6.60 -10.70
N LEU A 94 2.43 -5.43 -10.57
CA LEU A 94 2.76 -4.47 -9.52
C LEU A 94 2.47 -5.04 -8.13
N CYS A 95 1.32 -5.68 -7.94
CA CYS A 95 0.96 -6.36 -6.69
C CYS A 95 2.02 -7.39 -6.30
N ALA A 96 2.43 -8.25 -7.24
CA ALA A 96 3.49 -9.24 -6.99
C ALA A 96 4.84 -8.60 -6.64
N TRP A 97 5.21 -7.53 -7.35
CA TRP A 97 6.46 -6.81 -7.10
C TRP A 97 6.48 -6.17 -5.71
N TYR A 98 5.46 -5.39 -5.36
CA TYR A 98 5.38 -4.72 -4.07
C TYR A 98 5.19 -5.70 -2.92
N SER A 99 4.41 -6.78 -3.09
CA SER A 99 4.32 -7.85 -2.09
C SER A 99 5.72 -8.36 -1.71
N GLY A 100 6.58 -8.61 -2.71
CA GLY A 100 7.98 -8.97 -2.46
C GLY A 100 8.82 -7.89 -1.75
N GLN A 101 8.57 -6.60 -2.02
CA GLN A 101 9.23 -5.50 -1.30
C GLN A 101 8.79 -5.45 0.17
N PHE A 102 7.49 -5.60 0.46
CA PHE A 102 6.97 -5.61 1.82
C PHE A 102 7.48 -6.83 2.62
N ASP A 103 7.59 -8.01 1.99
CA ASP A 103 8.18 -9.19 2.64
C ASP A 103 9.67 -8.98 2.94
N THR A 104 10.47 -8.63 1.93
CA THR A 104 11.93 -8.58 2.08
C THR A 104 12.39 -7.42 2.96
N THR A 105 11.82 -6.23 2.76
CA THR A 105 12.25 -5.02 3.46
C THR A 105 11.56 -4.85 4.81
N ALA A 106 10.28 -5.20 4.94
CA ALA A 106 9.46 -4.77 6.09
C ALA A 106 8.92 -5.91 6.96
N LYS A 107 8.78 -7.14 6.44
CA LYS A 107 8.11 -8.26 7.12
C LYS A 107 6.69 -7.90 7.55
N MET A 108 5.99 -7.20 6.66
CA MET A 108 4.61 -6.79 6.82
C MET A 108 3.69 -7.87 6.27
N ASP A 109 3.55 -8.96 7.04
CA ASP A 109 2.87 -10.19 6.64
C ASP A 109 1.44 -9.95 6.12
N ASP A 110 0.72 -9.00 6.73
CA ASP A 110 -0.65 -8.68 6.35
C ASP A 110 -0.70 -7.97 4.99
N ALA A 111 0.14 -6.95 4.79
CA ALA A 111 0.29 -6.29 3.50
C ALA A 111 0.75 -7.27 2.42
N VAL A 112 1.67 -8.20 2.73
CA VAL A 112 2.12 -9.24 1.80
C VAL A 112 0.96 -10.11 1.34
N ALA A 113 0.14 -10.61 2.29
CA ALA A 113 -1.01 -11.44 2.00
C ALA A 113 -2.10 -10.70 1.20
N ILE A 114 -2.41 -9.46 1.59
CA ILE A 114 -3.36 -8.61 0.87
C ILE A 114 -2.90 -8.38 -0.57
N LEU A 115 -1.62 -8.04 -0.78
CA LEU A 115 -1.11 -7.75 -2.11
C LEU A 115 -1.03 -9.00 -2.99
N ALA A 116 -0.67 -10.15 -2.43
CA ALA A 116 -0.67 -11.41 -3.15
C ALA A 116 -2.09 -11.74 -3.66
N HIS A 117 -3.08 -11.69 -2.78
CA HIS A 117 -4.47 -11.99 -3.12
C HIS A 117 -5.09 -10.95 -4.07
N ALA A 118 -4.79 -9.66 -3.87
CA ALA A 118 -5.18 -8.61 -4.81
C ALA A 118 -4.61 -8.86 -6.21
N GLY A 119 -3.35 -9.29 -6.30
CA GLY A 119 -2.71 -9.67 -7.56
C GLY A 119 -3.43 -10.83 -8.26
N GLU A 120 -3.83 -11.86 -7.53
CA GLU A 120 -4.63 -12.98 -8.06
C GLU A 120 -5.98 -12.50 -8.58
N CYS A 121 -6.68 -11.66 -7.80
CA CYS A 121 -7.95 -11.06 -8.19
C CYS A 121 -7.82 -10.21 -9.46
N PHE A 122 -6.80 -9.34 -9.56
CA PHE A 122 -6.54 -8.59 -10.79
C PHE A 122 -6.28 -9.52 -11.98
N GLY A 123 -5.60 -10.64 -11.80
CA GLY A 123 -5.39 -11.63 -12.87
C GLY A 123 -6.69 -12.17 -13.49
N GLY A 124 -7.81 -12.13 -12.77
CA GLY A 124 -9.13 -12.57 -13.24
C GLY A 124 -10.08 -11.45 -13.71
N VAL A 125 -9.72 -10.17 -13.53
CA VAL A 125 -10.58 -9.04 -13.90
C VAL A 125 -10.67 -8.90 -15.42
N CYS A 126 -11.90 -8.85 -15.94
CA CYS A 126 -12.18 -8.80 -17.38
C CYS A 126 -12.85 -7.50 -17.85
N ASP A 127 -13.26 -6.61 -16.94
CA ASP A 127 -13.93 -5.36 -17.26
C ASP A 127 -13.37 -4.18 -16.46
N LEU A 128 -13.54 -2.96 -17.00
CA LEU A 128 -12.98 -1.74 -16.43
C LEU A 128 -13.63 -1.34 -15.10
N ALA A 129 -14.90 -1.71 -14.87
CA ALA A 129 -15.59 -1.35 -13.65
C ALA A 129 -15.07 -2.15 -12.45
N ALA A 130 -14.92 -3.47 -12.61
CA ALA A 130 -14.31 -4.34 -11.62
C ALA A 130 -12.84 -3.97 -11.38
N PHE A 131 -12.10 -3.63 -12.43
CA PHE A 131 -10.73 -3.13 -12.30
C PHE A 131 -10.67 -1.88 -11.42
N SER A 132 -11.45 -0.84 -11.76
CA SER A 132 -11.45 0.43 -11.04
C SER A 132 -11.93 0.29 -9.61
N ASP A 133 -12.88 -0.61 -9.33
CA ASP A 133 -13.39 -0.82 -7.96
C ASP A 133 -12.33 -1.46 -7.05
N LEU A 134 -11.69 -2.55 -7.52
CA LEU A 134 -10.62 -3.22 -6.77
C LEU A 134 -9.39 -2.31 -6.62
N ALA A 135 -9.01 -1.61 -7.68
CA ALA A 135 -7.91 -0.64 -7.64
C ALA A 135 -8.16 0.45 -6.60
N ARG A 136 -9.39 0.99 -6.53
CA ARG A 136 -9.75 2.01 -5.54
C ARG A 136 -9.74 1.46 -4.11
N GLY A 137 -10.19 0.22 -3.91
CA GLY A 137 -10.12 -0.45 -2.61
C GLY A 137 -8.67 -0.60 -2.14
N LEU A 138 -7.80 -1.09 -3.02
CA LEU A 138 -6.38 -1.29 -2.73
C LEU A 138 -5.63 0.03 -2.48
N GLU A 139 -5.88 1.06 -3.28
CA GLU A 139 -5.29 2.38 -3.08
C GLU A 139 -5.65 2.96 -1.71
N ARG A 140 -6.92 2.87 -1.30
CA ARG A 140 -7.38 3.38 0.01
C ARG A 140 -6.66 2.66 1.15
N TYR A 141 -6.51 1.35 1.05
CA TYR A 141 -5.74 0.57 2.02
C TYR A 141 -4.28 1.04 2.11
N LEU A 142 -3.59 1.18 0.98
CA LEU A 142 -2.18 1.60 0.93
C LEU A 142 -1.98 3.03 1.46
N VAL A 143 -2.88 3.95 1.13
CA VAL A 143 -2.84 5.33 1.64
C VAL A 143 -3.02 5.35 3.15
N GLN A 144 -3.95 4.56 3.68
CA GLN A 144 -4.15 4.48 5.12
C GLN A 144 -2.97 3.79 5.83
N LEU A 145 -2.36 2.78 5.20
CA LEU A 145 -1.13 2.15 5.70
C LEU A 145 0.03 3.15 5.74
N MET A 146 0.21 3.93 4.68
CA MET A 146 1.21 5.01 4.60
C MET A 146 1.08 5.98 5.76
N PHE A 147 -0.14 6.39 6.11
CA PHE A 147 -0.39 7.27 7.26
C PHE A 147 0.17 6.69 8.57
N TRP A 148 -0.05 5.40 8.81
CA TRP A 148 0.46 4.77 10.03
C TRP A 148 1.97 4.62 10.03
N VAL A 149 2.58 4.33 8.88
CA VAL A 149 4.04 4.28 8.69
C VAL A 149 4.65 5.65 8.95
N ASP A 150 4.07 6.71 8.37
CA ASP A 150 4.48 8.10 8.56
C ASP A 150 4.46 8.53 10.02
N ARG A 151 3.41 8.14 10.74
CA ARG A 151 3.27 8.43 12.17
C ARG A 151 4.39 7.83 13.02
N GLN A 152 5.06 6.76 12.58
CA GLN A 152 6.18 6.18 13.33
C GLN A 152 7.50 6.91 13.09
N ILE A 153 7.62 7.70 12.01
CA ILE A 153 8.86 8.38 11.67
C ILE A 153 9.06 9.58 12.61
N PRO A 154 10.23 9.70 13.29
CA PRO A 154 10.49 10.80 14.22
C PRO A 154 10.86 12.09 13.47
N TRP A 155 9.92 12.65 12.70
CA TRP A 155 10.13 13.80 11.83
C TRP A 155 10.72 15.02 12.54
N SER A 156 10.40 15.22 13.81
CA SER A 156 11.00 16.29 14.62
C SER A 156 12.51 16.10 14.80
N ALA A 157 12.96 14.88 15.10
CA ALA A 157 14.38 14.56 15.23
C ALA A 157 15.11 14.62 13.88
N VAL A 158 14.45 14.18 12.79
CA VAL A 158 14.98 14.32 11.42
C VAL A 158 15.14 15.78 11.04
N SER A 159 14.12 16.61 11.29
CA SER A 159 14.16 18.05 11.03
C SER A 159 15.25 18.75 11.84
N ASP A 160 15.39 18.40 13.13
CA ASP A 160 16.47 18.90 13.99
C ASP A 160 17.86 18.54 13.44
N LEU A 161 18.04 17.32 12.92
CA LEU A 161 19.29 16.85 12.32
C LEU A 161 19.61 17.59 11.01
N VAL A 162 18.63 17.75 10.12
CA VAL A 162 18.81 18.34 8.79
C VAL A 162 19.02 19.86 8.86
N HIS A 163 18.28 20.56 9.74
CA HIS A 163 18.29 22.02 9.81
C HIS A 163 19.16 22.57 10.94
N GLY A 164 19.57 21.73 11.89
CA GLY A 164 20.49 22.08 12.97
C GLY A 164 19.89 22.99 14.05
N TYR A 165 18.57 22.95 14.26
CA TYR A 165 17.89 23.83 15.24
C TYR A 165 18.45 23.70 16.67
N ARG A 166 18.87 22.49 17.07
CA ARG A 166 19.53 22.24 18.37
C ARG A 166 21.02 22.59 18.40
N LEU A 167 21.69 22.66 17.24
CA LEU A 167 23.10 23.05 17.14
C LEU A 167 23.27 24.57 17.14
N ARG A 168 22.23 25.33 16.73
CA ARG A 168 22.27 26.81 16.67
C ARG A 168 21.99 27.49 18.02
N THR A 169 21.35 26.80 18.96
CA THR A 169 20.97 27.32 20.29
C THR A 169 22.06 27.17 21.35
N ALA A 170 23.17 26.49 21.03
CA ALA A 170 24.32 26.31 21.92
C ALA A 170 25.41 27.40 21.78
N LYS A 171 25.02 28.65 21.50
CA LYS A 171 25.92 29.81 21.46
C LYS A 171 25.62 30.78 22.59
#